data_AF-A0A1B2HCM8-F1
#
_entry.id   AF-A0A1B2HCM8-F1
#
_cell.length_a   1.000
_cell.length_b   1.000
_cell.length_c   1.000
_cell.angle_alpha   90.00
_cell.angle_beta   90.00
_cell.angle_gamma   90.00
#
_symmetry.space_group_name_H-M   'P 1'
#
loop_
_entity.id
_entity.type
_entity.pdbx_description
1 polymer ?
#
loop_
_entity_poly.entity_id
_entity_poly.type
_entity_poly.pdbx_seq_one_letter_code
_entity_poly.pdbx_strand_id
1 'polypeptide(L)'
;MSGTKVDLDTLRAAIKEYEAILAELVTAEQTGNALVAVKAAGLDRPSVVYAGHAVTAGSMHQQSNKQLQLTLDARIKNLTATLKQYERTEQGNEADMKPRD
;
A
#
# COMPACT_ATOMS: atom_id res chain seq x y z
N MET A 1 33.17 12.18 7.05
CA MET A 1 31.74 12.39 6.69
C MET A 1 30.89 11.59 7.65
N SER A 2 30.27 12.26 8.61
CA SER A 2 29.37 11.63 9.59
C SER A 2 28.02 11.38 8.93
N GLY A 3 27.96 10.37 8.07
CA GLY A 3 26.70 9.91 7.50
C GLY A 3 25.91 9.24 8.62
N THR A 4 24.73 9.76 8.92
CA THR A 4 23.75 9.08 9.77
C THR A 4 23.61 7.65 9.24
N LYS A 5 24.08 6.66 10.00
CA LYS A 5 23.98 5.25 9.63
C LYS A 5 22.50 4.99 9.38
N VAL A 6 22.13 4.60 8.16
CA VAL A 6 20.74 4.28 7.86
C VAL A 6 20.38 3.08 8.71
N ASP A 7 19.41 3.24 9.60
CA ASP A 7 18.90 2.13 10.40
C ASP A 7 18.06 1.22 9.50
N LEU A 8 18.72 0.18 8.98
CA LEU A 8 18.10 -0.78 8.06
C LEU A 8 16.99 -1.59 8.75
N ASP A 9 17.05 -1.76 10.07
CA ASP A 9 16.00 -2.47 10.81
C ASP A 9 14.74 -1.61 10.93
N THR A 10 14.90 -0.31 11.19
CA THR A 10 13.79 0.65 11.11
C THR A 10 13.20 0.70 9.69
N LEU A 11 14.03 0.68 8.64
CA LEU A 11 13.55 0.65 7.25
C LEU A 11 12.77 -0.64 6.93
N ARG A 12 13.25 -1.80 7.37
CA ARG A 12 12.55 -3.09 7.24
C ARG A 12 11.22 -3.10 7.98
N ALA A 13 11.19 -2.58 9.21
CA ALA A 13 9.97 -2.47 10.00
C ALA A 13 8.93 -1.59 9.29
N ALA A 14 9.33 -0.41 8.79
CA ALA A 14 8.44 0.48 8.05
C ALA A 14 7.88 -0.16 6.76
N ILE A 15 8.71 -0.90 6.02
CA ILE A 15 8.25 -1.66 4.84
C ILE A 15 7.17 -2.67 5.24
N LYS A 16 7.41 -3.44 6.30
CA LYS A 16 6.45 -4.45 6.80
C LYS A 16 5.13 -3.83 7.25
N GLU A 17 5.17 -2.68 7.92
CA GLU A 17 3.96 -1.95 8.30
C GLU A 17 3.17 -1.50 7.08
N TYR A 18 3.83 -0.97 6.05
CA TYR A 18 3.17 -0.59 4.81
C TYR A 18 2.60 -1.78 4.05
N GLU A 19 3.27 -2.93 4.03
CA GLU A 19 2.74 -4.16 3.46
C GLU A 19 1.47 -4.63 4.18
N ALA A 20 1.44 -4.53 5.52
CA ALA A 20 0.26 -4.84 6.31
C ALA A 20 -0.91 -3.90 5.98
N ILE A 21 -0.66 -2.59 5.91
CA ILE A 21 -1.69 -1.62 5.52
C ILE A 21 -2.18 -1.88 4.10
N LEU A 22 -1.30 -2.22 3.15
CA LEU A 22 -1.69 -2.56 1.78
C LEU A 22 -2.63 -3.78 1.77
N ALA A 23 -2.33 -4.82 2.56
CA ALA A 23 -3.19 -5.99 2.69
C ALA A 23 -4.57 -5.65 3.27
N GLU A 24 -4.63 -4.73 4.24
CA GLU A 24 -5.89 -4.21 4.78
C GLU A 24 -6.68 -3.45 3.71
N LEU A 25 -6.03 -2.59 2.92
CA LEU A 25 -6.68 -1.86 1.82
C LEU A 25 -7.23 -2.81 0.74
N VAL A 26 -6.52 -3.87 0.41
CA VAL A 26 -7.00 -4.92 -0.51
C VAL A 26 -8.22 -5.63 0.05
N THR A 27 -8.19 -5.97 1.34
CA THR A 27 -9.34 -6.58 2.04
C THR A 27 -10.55 -5.63 2.04
N ALA A 28 -10.32 -4.34 2.34
CA ALA A 28 -11.35 -3.31 2.34
C ALA A 28 -11.99 -3.13 0.96
N GLU A 29 -11.20 -3.21 -0.12
CA GLU A 29 -11.70 -3.19 -1.51
C GLU A 29 -12.70 -4.34 -1.72
N GLN A 30 -12.28 -5.56 -1.39
CA GLN A 30 -13.08 -6.77 -1.56
C GLN A 30 -14.38 -6.71 -0.78
N THR A 31 -14.34 -6.33 0.50
CA THR A 31 -15.55 -6.21 1.33
C THR A 31 -16.44 -5.05 0.89
N GLY A 32 -15.84 -3.97 0.39
CA GLY A 32 -16.56 -2.78 -0.04
C GLY A 32 -17.29 -2.95 -1.38
N ASN A 33 -17.19 -4.11 -2.05
CA ASN A 33 -18.07 -4.47 -3.17
C ASN A 33 -19.56 -4.38 -2.78
N ALA A 34 -19.89 -4.56 -1.50
CA ALA A 34 -21.25 -4.35 -1.00
C ALA A 34 -21.76 -2.92 -1.22
N LEU A 35 -20.87 -1.92 -1.22
CA LEU A 35 -21.23 -0.50 -1.39
C LEU A 35 -21.64 -0.17 -2.84
N VAL A 36 -21.15 -0.93 -3.81
CA VAL A 36 -21.50 -0.75 -5.24
C VAL A 36 -22.61 -1.68 -5.70
N ALA A 37 -23.03 -2.61 -4.85
CA ALA A 37 -24.09 -3.58 -5.12
C ALA A 37 -25.45 -3.21 -4.52
N VAL A 38 -25.62 -1.97 -4.04
CA VAL A 38 -26.86 -1.50 -3.40
C VAL A 38 -28.01 -1.52 -4.40
N LYS A 39 -29.12 -2.15 -4.01
CA LYS A 39 -30.36 -2.22 -4.79
C LYS A 39 -31.41 -1.29 -4.22
N ALA A 40 -32.29 -0.80 -5.09
CA ALA A 40 -33.47 -0.04 -4.67
C ALA A 40 -34.38 -0.91 -3.79
N ALA A 41 -34.95 -0.31 -2.74
CA ALA A 41 -35.90 -0.99 -1.85
C ALA A 41 -37.26 -1.23 -2.51
N GLY A 42 -37.58 -0.44 -3.54
CA GLY A 42 -38.80 -0.52 -4.35
C GLY A 42 -38.61 0.09 -5.74
N LEU A 43 -39.65 0.02 -6.57
CA LEU A 43 -39.68 0.62 -7.91
C LEU A 43 -40.04 2.10 -7.90
N ASP A 44 -40.37 2.66 -6.73
CA ASP A 44 -40.66 4.08 -6.59
C ASP A 44 -39.41 4.92 -6.86
N ARG A 45 -39.64 6.11 -7.40
CA ARG A 45 -38.57 7.01 -7.83
C ARG A 45 -37.57 7.34 -6.70
N PRO A 46 -38.00 7.64 -5.45
CA PRO A 46 -37.07 7.82 -4.34
C PRO A 46 -36.16 6.61 -4.11
N SER A 47 -36.69 5.39 -4.01
CA SER A 47 -35.89 4.18 -3.81
C SER A 47 -34.80 3.99 -4.87
N VAL A 48 -35.13 4.22 -6.13
CA VAL A 48 -34.17 4.11 -7.25
C VAL A 48 -33.08 5.18 -7.15
N VAL A 49 -33.46 6.43 -6.85
CA VAL A 49 -32.52 7.56 -6.71
C VAL A 49 -31.54 7.31 -5.55
N TYR A 50 -32.03 6.89 -4.38
CA TYR A 50 -31.17 6.62 -3.22
C TYR A 50 -30.21 5.47 -3.46
N ALA A 51 -30.66 4.37 -4.10
CA ALA A 51 -29.77 3.28 -4.48
C ALA A 51 -28.68 3.74 -5.47
N GLY A 52 -29.05 4.58 -6.45
CA GLY A 52 -28.09 5.17 -7.39
C GLY A 52 -27.03 6.05 -6.70
N HIS A 53 -27.43 6.88 -5.73
CA HIS A 53 -26.49 7.66 -4.92
C HIS A 53 -25.57 6.78 -4.08
N ALA A 54 -26.10 5.73 -3.46
CA ALA A 54 -25.30 4.78 -2.69
C ALA A 54 -24.25 4.08 -3.56
N VAL A 55 -24.63 3.60 -4.75
CA VAL A 55 -23.70 2.97 -5.71
C VAL A 55 -22.63 3.96 -6.18
N THR A 56 -23.01 5.20 -6.47
CA THR A 56 -22.06 6.24 -6.90
C THR A 56 -21.04 6.53 -5.80
N ALA A 57 -21.51 6.78 -4.58
CA ALA A 57 -20.64 7.02 -3.43
C ALA A 57 -19.73 5.81 -3.16
N GLY A 58 -20.28 4.59 -3.19
CA GLY A 58 -19.52 3.36 -3.06
C GLY A 58 -18.42 3.23 -4.12
N SER A 59 -18.73 3.58 -5.37
CA SER A 59 -17.76 3.54 -6.48
C SER A 59 -16.63 4.54 -6.28
N MET A 60 -16.93 5.75 -5.81
CA MET A 60 -15.92 6.76 -5.50
C MET A 60 -15.02 6.33 -4.35
N HIS A 61 -15.58 5.73 -3.30
CA HIS A 61 -14.79 5.17 -2.19
C HIS A 61 -13.87 4.03 -2.65
N GLN A 62 -14.37 3.12 -3.49
CA GLN A 62 -13.58 2.05 -4.09
C GLN A 62 -12.42 2.60 -4.93
N GLN A 63 -12.69 3.61 -5.76
CA GLN A 63 -11.66 4.27 -6.56
C GLN A 63 -10.59 4.95 -5.69
N SER A 64 -11.00 5.64 -4.62
CA SER A 64 -10.07 6.26 -3.67
C SER A 64 -9.19 5.21 -2.98
N ASN A 65 -9.78 4.11 -2.52
CA ASN A 65 -9.03 2.99 -1.95
C ASN A 65 -8.02 2.42 -2.95
N LYS A 66 -8.42 2.25 -4.22
CA LYS A 66 -7.52 1.76 -5.25
C LYS A 66 -6.33 2.67 -5.48
N GLN A 67 -6.55 3.98 -5.46
CA GLN A 67 -5.46 4.95 -5.58
C GLN A 67 -4.50 4.87 -4.39
N LEU A 68 -5.00 4.67 -3.16
CA LEU A 68 -4.17 4.47 -1.98
C LEU A 68 -3.32 3.19 -2.10
N GLN A 69 -3.89 2.08 -2.55
CA GLN A 69 -3.15 0.84 -2.79
C GLN A 69 -2.00 1.06 -3.77
N LEU A 70 -2.25 1.74 -4.90
CA LEU A 70 -1.23 2.02 -5.92
C LEU A 70 -0.11 2.89 -5.38
N THR A 71 -0.44 3.94 -4.64
CA THR A 71 0.55 4.84 -4.03
C THR A 71 1.40 4.11 -2.99
N LEU A 72 0.78 3.26 -2.15
CA LEU A 72 1.48 2.53 -1.11
C LEU A 72 2.37 1.42 -1.69
N ASP A 73 1.90 0.67 -2.69
CA ASP A 73 2.70 -0.31 -3.43
C ASP A 73 3.93 0.32 -4.08
N ALA A 74 3.78 1.48 -4.73
CA ALA A 74 4.91 2.21 -5.30
C ALA A 74 5.92 2.64 -4.22
N ARG A 75 5.43 3.08 -3.05
CA ARG A 75 6.29 3.45 -1.92
C ARG A 75 7.05 2.25 -1.36
N ILE A 76 6.40 1.12 -1.17
CA ILE A 76 7.01 -0.14 -0.72
C ILE A 76 8.11 -0.58 -1.69
N LYS A 77 7.84 -0.55 -2.99
CA LYS A 77 8.82 -0.89 -4.05
C LYS A 77 10.06 0.00 -3.97
N ASN A 78 9.86 1.31 -3.82
CA ASN A 78 10.97 2.26 -3.68
C ASN A 78 11.80 1.98 -2.42
N LEU A 79 11.17 1.82 -1.26
CA LEU A 79 11.87 1.53 -0.01
C LEU A 79 12.61 0.19 -0.05
N THR A 80 12.01 -0.82 -0.68
CA THR A 80 12.64 -2.14 -0.88
C THR A 80 13.85 -2.05 -1.81
N ALA A 81 13.77 -1.25 -2.88
CA ALA A 81 14.91 -1.00 -3.76
C ALA A 81 16.05 -0.28 -3.02
N THR A 82 15.72 0.72 -2.21
CA THR A 82 16.67 1.44 -1.35
C THR A 82 17.33 0.51 -0.33
N LEU A 83 16.55 -0.32 0.36
CA LEU A 83 17.07 -1.30 1.31
C LEU A 83 18.08 -2.25 0.64
N LYS A 84 17.73 -2.82 -0.51
CA LYS A 84 18.63 -3.70 -1.28
C LYS A 84 19.92 -3.01 -1.70
N GLN A 85 19.86 -1.72 -2.06
CA GLN A 85 21.05 -0.95 -2.42
C GLN A 85 21.99 -0.77 -1.22
N TYR A 86 21.44 -0.44 -0.04
CA TYR A 86 22.23 -0.33 1.18
C TYR A 86 22.84 -1.66 1.60
N GLU A 87 22.05 -2.74 1.62
CA GLU A 87 22.53 -4.09 1.97
C GLU A 87 23.68 -4.55 1.07
N ARG A 88 23.60 -4.31 -0.25
CA ARG A 88 24.69 -4.61 -1.18
C ARG A 88 25.94 -3.77 -0.94
N THR A 89 25.76 -2.51 -0.57
CA THR A 89 26.88 -1.59 -0.31
C THR A 89 27.62 -1.98 0.97
N GLU A 90 26.89 -2.35 2.02
CA GLU A 90 27.49 -2.87 3.26
C GLU A 90 28.23 -4.19 3.02
N GLN A 91 27.63 -5.14 2.28
CA GLN A 91 28.28 -6.41 1.92
C GLN A 91 29.54 -6.22 1.06
N GLY A 92 29.52 -5.27 0.11
CA GLY A 92 30.69 -4.95 -0.73
C GLY A 92 31.84 -4.37 0.10
N ASN A 93 31.53 -3.44 1.01
CA ASN A 93 32.52 -2.86 1.92
C ASN A 93 33.12 -3.91 2.86
N GLU A 94 32.32 -4.83 3.38
CA GLU A 94 32.80 -5.94 4.23
C GLU A 94 33.68 -6.93 3.46
N ALA A 95 33.38 -7.19 2.18
CA ALA A 95 34.18 -8.06 1.32
C ALA A 95 35.54 -7.44 0.97
N ASP A 96 35.59 -6.14 0.69
CA ASP A 96 36.83 -5.40 0.40
C ASP A 96 37.72 -5.22 1.64
N MET A 97 37.15 -5.25 2.84
CA MET A 97 37.88 -5.16 4.11
C MET A 97 38.48 -6.49 4.59
N LYS A 98 38.14 -7.64 3.97
CA LYS A 98 38.80 -8.91 4.30
C LYS A 98 40.19 -8.95 3.65
N PRO A 99 41.26 -9.25 4.40
CA PRO A 99 42.59 -9.44 3.82
C PRO A 99 42.51 -10.55 2.76
N ARG A 100 43.11 -10.30 1.59
CA ARG A 100 43.34 -11.36 0.59
C ARG A 100 44.51 -12.20 1.09
N ASP A 101 44.21 -13.41 1.55
CA ASP A 101 45.22 -14.45 1.83
C ASP A 101 46.00 -14.84 0.57
#